data_AF-A0A849ETQ7-F1
#
_entry.id   AF-A0A849ETQ7-F1
#
_cell.length_a   1.000
_cell.length_b   1.000
_cell.length_c   1.000
_cell.angle_alpha   90.00
_cell.angle_beta   90.00
_cell.angle_gamma   90.00
#
_symmetry.space_group_name_H-M   'P 1'
#
loop_
_entity.id
_entity.type
_entity.pdbx_description
1 polymer ?
#
loop_
_entity_poly.entity_id
_entity_poly.type
_entity_poly.pdbx_seq_one_letter_code
_entity_poly.pdbx_strand_id
1 'polypeptide(L)' 'LKTVIRGGEFSPTVFERIRVLLAQAGGIEYTRRRAAAHITQAKESLNRFTPSKDRDILHDIADYALERTT' A
#
# COMPACT_ATOMS: atom_id res chain seq x y z
N LEU A 1 0.03 -21.48 -6.13
CA LEU A 1 0.15 -20.45 -5.07
C LEU A 1 -0.01 -21.03 -3.67
N LYS A 2 -1.13 -21.68 -3.32
CA LYS A 2 -1.34 -22.24 -1.97
C LYS A 2 -0.19 -23.17 -1.50
N THR A 3 0.34 -24.02 -2.36
CA THR A 3 1.48 -24.92 -2.05
C THR A 3 2.80 -24.18 -1.86
N VAL A 4 3.04 -23.12 -2.63
CA VAL A 4 4.24 -22.28 -2.52
C VAL A 4 4.22 -21.42 -1.24
N ILE A 5 3.04 -20.91 -0.86
CA ILE A 5 2.86 -20.07 0.34
C ILE A 5 2.80 -20.91 1.62
N ARG A 6 2.38 -22.19 1.57
CA ARG A 6 2.12 -23.00 2.76
C ARG A 6 3.15 -24.08 3.10
N GLY A 7 4.15 -24.39 2.28
CA GLY A 7 5.05 -25.50 2.64
C GLY A 7 6.16 -25.91 1.69
N GLY A 8 6.94 -25.00 1.12
CA GLY A 8 8.10 -25.41 0.32
C GLY A 8 9.22 -24.40 0.34
N GLU A 9 10.46 -24.90 0.33
CA GLU A 9 11.71 -24.13 0.34
C GLU A 9 11.63 -22.87 -0.52
N PHE A 10 11.84 -21.74 0.15
CA PHE A 10 11.83 -20.43 -0.48
C PHE A 10 13.19 -20.21 -1.16
N SER A 11 13.19 -20.13 -2.49
CA SER A 11 14.38 -19.83 -3.28
C SER A 11 14.19 -18.55 -4.10
N PRO A 12 15.28 -17.90 -4.55
CA PRO A 12 15.19 -16.71 -5.40
C PRO A 12 14.36 -16.96 -6.68
N THR A 13 14.47 -18.14 -7.28
CA THR A 13 13.71 -18.51 -8.48
C THR A 13 12.21 -18.63 -8.20
N VAL A 14 11.85 -19.18 -7.03
CA VAL A 14 10.45 -19.25 -6.58
C VAL A 14 9.89 -17.84 -6.31
N PHE A 15 10.69 -16.97 -5.70
CA PHE A 15 10.32 -15.58 -5.46
C PHE A 15 10.04 -14.81 -6.77
N GLU A 16 10.93 -14.90 -7.76
CA GLU A 16 10.72 -14.22 -9.05
C GLU A 16 9.46 -14.70 -9.77
N ARG A 17 9.19 -16.02 -9.70
CA ARG A 17 7.96 -16.57 -10.26
C ARG A 17 6.70 -16.04 -9.55
N ILE A 18 6.75 -15.81 -8.24
CA ILE A 18 5.65 -15.16 -7.50
C ILE A 18 5.51 -13.69 -7.92
N ARG A 19 6.62 -12.95 -8.06
CA ARG A 19 6.60 -11.56 -8.51
C ARG A 19 5.92 -11.40 -9.87
N VAL A 20 6.28 -12.25 -10.84
CA VAL A 20 5.66 -12.25 -12.17
C VAL A 20 4.17 -12.52 -12.09
N LEU A 21 3.75 -13.52 -11.29
CA LEU A 21 2.33 -13.83 -11.09
C LEU A 21 1.57 -12.68 -10.42
N LEU A 22 2.16 -12.01 -9.43
CA LEU A 22 1.58 -10.83 -8.76
C LEU A 22 1.44 -9.64 -9.71
N ALA A 23 2.41 -9.43 -10.60
CA ALA A 23 2.35 -8.40 -11.62
C ALA A 23 1.25 -8.69 -12.66
N GLN A 24 1.19 -9.93 -13.19
CA GLN A 24 0.17 -10.35 -14.15
C GLN A 24 -1.25 -10.30 -13.58
N ALA A 25 -1.41 -10.65 -12.30
CA ALA A 25 -2.69 -10.54 -11.61
C ALA A 25 -3.06 -9.09 -11.26
N GLY A 26 -2.17 -8.11 -11.49
CA GLY A 26 -2.38 -6.71 -11.13
C GLY A 26 -2.39 -6.45 -9.63
N GLY A 27 -1.91 -7.39 -8.80
CA GLY A 27 -1.99 -7.30 -7.34
C GLY A 27 -1.21 -6.14 -6.75
N ILE A 28 -0.06 -5.80 -7.36
CA ILE A 28 0.77 -4.65 -6.95
C ILE A 28 0.03 -3.34 -7.21
N GLU A 29 -0.49 -3.16 -8.42
CA GLU A 29 -1.21 -1.96 -8.81
C GLU A 29 -2.52 -1.79 -8.04
N TYR A 30 -3.27 -2.88 -7.87
CA TYR A 30 -4.44 -2.90 -7.02
C TYR A 30 -4.14 -2.41 -5.60
N THR A 31 -3.04 -2.88 -5.01
CA THR A 31 -2.62 -2.52 -3.65
C THR A 31 -2.25 -1.03 -3.57
N ARG A 32 -1.52 -0.49 -4.55
CA ARG A 32 -1.19 0.94 -4.63
C ARG A 32 -2.45 1.81 -4.71
N ARG A 33 -3.39 1.46 -5.59
CA ARG A 33 -4.67 2.17 -5.71
C ARG A 33 -5.47 2.15 -4.41
N ARG A 34 -5.48 1.01 -3.70
CA ARG A 34 -6.15 0.90 -2.40
C ARG A 34 -5.46 1.75 -1.34
N ALA A 35 -4.13 1.79 -1.30
CA ALA A 35 -3.38 2.65 -0.39
C ALA A 35 -3.70 4.13 -0.63
N ALA A 36 -3.67 4.59 -1.89
CA ALA A 36 -4.04 5.95 -2.25
C ALA A 36 -5.48 6.29 -1.80
N ALA A 37 -6.45 5.40 -2.05
CA ALA A 37 -7.83 5.60 -1.62
C ALA A 37 -7.98 5.71 -0.09
N HIS A 38 -7.25 4.91 0.68
CA HIS A 38 -7.26 5.01 2.15
C HIS A 38 -6.67 6.33 2.65
N ILE A 39 -5.63 6.82 2.00
CA ILE A 39 -5.00 8.11 2.34
C ILE A 39 -5.95 9.27 2.02
N THR A 40 -6.61 9.25 0.85
CA THR A 40 -7.67 10.22 0.53
C THR A 40 -8.76 10.25 1.61
N GLN A 41 -9.27 9.08 2.02
CA GLN A 41 -10.30 8.99 3.07
C GLN A 41 -9.82 9.50 4.42
N ALA A 42 -8.56 9.24 4.79
CA ALA A 42 -7.97 9.76 6.02
C ALA A 42 -7.93 11.30 6.00
N LYS A 43 -7.45 11.88 4.90
CA LYS A 43 -7.39 13.35 4.71
C LYS A 43 -8.77 13.99 4.71
N GLU A 44 -9.76 13.38 4.05
CA GLU A 44 -11.15 13.84 4.09
C GLU A 44 -11.74 13.82 5.52
N SER A 45 -11.37 12.82 6.32
CA SER A 45 -11.79 12.75 7.73
C SER A 45 -11.15 13.87 8.56
N LEU A 46 -9.89 14.22 8.30
CA LEU A 46 -9.19 15.32 8.96
C LEU A 46 -9.79 16.69 8.61
N ASN A 47 -10.38 16.85 7.43
CA ASN A 47 -10.99 18.12 7.01
C ASN A 47 -12.24 18.51 7.82
N ARG A 48 -12.77 17.61 8.66
CA ARG A 48 -13.86 17.92 9.60
C ARG A 48 -13.38 18.69 10.83
N PHE A 49 -12.07 18.72 11.09
CA PHE A 49 -11.48 19.49 12.17
C PHE A 49 -11.12 20.91 11.70
N THR A 50 -11.27 21.86 12.61
CA THR A 50 -10.81 23.25 12.41
C THR A 50 -9.34 23.25 11.97
N PRO A 51 -8.95 24.09 10.99
CA PRO A 51 -7.55 24.24 10.62
C PRO A 51 -6.64 24.50 11.82
N SER A 52 -5.62 23.66 11.97
CA SER A 52 -4.63 23.74 13.04
C SER A 52 -3.34 23.08 12.60
N LYS A 53 -2.24 23.40 13.29
CA LYS A 53 -0.93 22.79 13.02
C LYS A 53 -0.96 21.28 13.19
N ASP A 54 -1.68 20.77 14.19
CA ASP A 54 -1.79 19.33 14.45
C ASP A 54 -2.54 18.62 13.32
N ARG A 55 -3.60 19.24 12.78
CA ARG A 55 -4.32 18.71 11.62
C ARG A 55 -3.42 18.66 10.39
N ASP A 56 -2.62 19.70 10.16
CA ASP A 56 -1.72 19.77 9.01
C ASP A 56 -0.60 18.71 9.12
N ILE A 57 -0.03 18.49 10.32
CA ILE A 57 0.93 17.39 10.57
C ILE A 57 0.32 16.02 10.24
N LEU A 58 -0.95 15.80 10.60
CA LEU A 58 -1.64 14.53 10.29
C LEU A 58 -1.89 14.36 8.79
N HIS A 59 -2.10 15.44 8.03
CA HIS A 59 -2.14 15.40 6.57
C HIS A 59 -0.76 15.05 6.00
N ASP A 60 0.31 15.66 6.50
CA ASP A 60 1.69 15.37 6.05
C ASP A 60 2.08 13.91 6.29
N ILE A 61 1.69 13.35 7.45
CA ILE A 61 1.92 11.92 7.75
C ILE A 61 1.15 11.03 6.77
N ALA A 62 -0.07 11.40 6.41
CA ALA A 62 -0.88 10.65 5.46
C ALA A 62 -0.25 10.67 4.06
N ASP A 63 0.27 11.81 3.60
CA ASP A 63 0.94 11.94 2.31
C ASP A 63 2.28 11.18 2.30
N TYR A 64 3.08 11.30 3.36
CA TYR A 64 4.34 10.57 3.50
C TYR A 64 4.15 9.04 3.41
N ALA A 65 3.04 8.51 3.93
CA ALA A 65 2.74 7.09 3.87
C ALA A 65 2.54 6.59 2.42
N LEU A 66 2.12 7.45 1.48
CA LEU A 66 2.00 7.12 0.05
C LEU A 66 3.33 7.24 -0.69
N GLU A 67 4.04 8.34 -0.46
CA GLU A 67 5.26 8.68 -1.20
C GLU A 67 6.36 7.63 -1.00
N ARG A 68 6.50 7.08 0.21
CA ARG A 68 7.47 6.01 0.51
C ARG A 68 7.24 4.70 -0.25
N THR A 69 6.09 4.54 -0.91
CA THR A 69 5.71 3.33 -1.67
C THR A 69 5.70 3.53 -3.18
N THR A 70 5.95 4.76 -3.63
CA THR A 70 6.03 5.14 -5.05
C THR A 70 7.47 5.04 -5.52
#